data_AF-A0A847FVC9-F1
#
_entry.id   AF-A0A847FVC9-F1
#
_cell.length_a   1.000
_cell.length_b   1.000
_cell.length_c   1.000
_cell.angle_alpha   90.00
_cell.angle_beta   90.00
_cell.angle_gamma   90.00
#
_symmetry.space_group_name_H-M   'P 1'
#
loop_
_entity.id
_entity.type
_entity.pdbx_description
1 polymer ?
#
loop_
_entity_poly.entity_id
_entity_poly.type
_entity_poly.pdbx_seq_one_letter_code
_entity_poly.pdbx_strand_id
1 'polypeptide(L)'
;MEAWKTKDLVSAGLYEDEQSAAQDAMRALLSERPQLRLELAIYRYRNEEVSLAKAAALAGVSWERMRELLLSRGVQLHLGPETEEEAYEEIQAMERIIREDPD
;
A
#
# COMPACT_ATOMS: atom_id res chain seq x y z
N MET A 1 -4.78 7.24 32.84
CA MET A 1 -3.74 7.75 31.92
C MET A 1 -4.47 8.68 30.98
N GLU A 2 -4.15 9.96 30.98
CA GLU A 2 -4.82 10.92 30.10
C GLU A 2 -4.37 10.64 28.66
N ALA A 3 -5.32 10.41 27.75
CA ALA A 3 -5.02 10.10 26.36
C ALA A 3 -4.77 11.40 25.60
N TRP A 4 -3.54 11.56 25.09
CA TRP A 4 -3.16 12.71 24.29
C TRP A 4 -3.89 12.64 22.94
N LYS A 5 -4.37 13.78 22.45
CA LYS A 5 -5.07 13.91 21.16
C LYS A 5 -4.21 14.69 20.17
N THR A 6 -4.45 14.48 18.88
CA THR A 6 -3.79 15.21 17.78
C THR A 6 -3.90 16.73 17.95
N LYS A 7 -5.08 17.24 18.33
CA LYS A 7 -5.29 18.66 18.64
C LYS A 7 -4.34 19.24 19.70
N ASP A 8 -3.86 18.43 20.64
CA ASP A 8 -2.99 18.91 21.72
C ASP A 8 -1.59 19.23 21.16
N LEU A 9 -1.14 18.46 20.16
CA LEU A 9 0.13 18.69 19.45
C LEU A 9 0.07 19.96 18.58
N VAL A 10 -1.05 20.19 17.91
CA VAL A 10 -1.28 21.41 17.11
C VAL A 10 -1.35 22.64 18.01
N SER A 11 -2.09 22.55 19.12
CA SER A 11 -2.21 23.65 20.09
C SER A 11 -0.87 24.03 20.72
N ALA A 12 0.05 23.07 20.85
CA ALA A 12 1.41 23.29 21.32
C ALA A 12 2.37 23.83 20.23
N GLY A 13 1.92 23.98 18.98
CA GLY A 13 2.74 24.45 17.85
C GLY A 13 3.74 23.42 17.33
N LEU A 14 3.56 22.13 17.64
CA LEU A 14 4.47 21.05 17.23
C LEU A 14 4.17 20.50 15.82
N TYR A 15 2.93 20.67 15.35
CA TYR A 15 2.51 20.30 13.99
C TYR A 15 1.64 21.43 13.42
N GLU A 16 1.64 21.56 12.09
CA GLU A 16 0.84 22.53 11.36
C GLU A 16 -0.68 22.26 11.50
N ASP A 17 -1.07 20.98 11.42
CA ASP A 17 -2.45 20.55 11.55
C ASP A 17 -2.57 19.12 12.12
N GLU A 18 -3.80 18.72 12.45
CA GLU A 18 -4.07 17.39 13.01
C GLU A 18 -3.79 16.26 12.01
N GLN A 19 -3.90 16.53 10.71
CA GLN A 19 -3.69 15.56 9.65
C GLN A 19 -2.21 15.17 9.54
N SER A 20 -1.32 16.16 9.63
CA SER A 20 0.13 16.01 9.63
C SER A 20 0.58 15.22 10.86
N ALA A 21 0.02 15.55 12.03
CA ALA A 21 0.26 14.80 13.26
C ALA A 21 -0.21 13.34 13.16
N ALA A 22 -1.41 13.11 12.60
CA ALA A 22 -1.96 11.77 12.42
C ALA A 22 -1.16 10.92 11.42
N GLN A 23 -0.73 11.51 10.30
CA GLN A 23 0.12 10.83 9.33
C GLN A 23 1.46 10.41 9.92
N ASP A 24 2.06 11.29 10.73
CA ASP A 24 3.34 10.99 11.37
C ASP A 24 3.20 9.92 12.45
N ALA A 25 2.14 9.98 13.26
CA ALA A 25 1.78 8.93 14.21
C ALA A 25 1.54 7.58 13.51
N MET A 26 0.86 7.57 12.37
CA MET A 26 0.65 6.35 11.56
C MET A 26 1.98 5.79 11.04
N ARG A 27 2.87 6.65 10.51
CA ARG A 27 4.21 6.25 10.08
C ARG A 27 5.00 5.62 11.23
N ALA A 28 5.02 6.28 12.39
CA ALA A 28 5.70 5.78 13.58
C ALA A 28 5.12 4.42 14.02
N LEU A 29 3.79 4.28 14.09
CA LEU A 29 3.12 3.04 14.46
C LEU A 29 3.51 1.88 13.53
N LEU A 30 3.45 2.09 12.21
CA LEU A 30 3.74 1.04 11.23
C LEU A 30 5.24 0.74 11.12
N SER A 31 6.11 1.68 11.49
CA SER A 31 7.55 1.46 11.62
C SER A 31 7.87 0.59 12.84
N GLU A 32 7.29 0.92 13.99
CA GLU A 32 7.50 0.20 15.26
C GLU A 32 6.80 -1.17 15.29
N ARG A 33 5.74 -1.35 14.49
CA ARG A 33 4.96 -2.59 14.43
C ARG A 33 4.91 -3.16 13.01
N PRO A 34 6.00 -3.77 12.51
CA PRO A 34 6.06 -4.37 11.18
C PRO A 34 4.94 -5.39 10.91
N GLN A 35 4.47 -6.11 11.94
CA GLN A 35 3.35 -7.04 11.79
C GLN A 35 2.04 -6.32 11.44
N LEU A 36 1.75 -5.15 12.04
CA LEU A 36 0.57 -4.36 11.67
C LEU A 36 0.68 -3.82 10.25
N ARG A 37 1.88 -3.37 9.87
CA ARG A 37 2.19 -2.92 8.51
C ARG A 37 1.96 -4.03 7.48
N LEU A 38 2.40 -5.25 7.78
CA LEU A 38 2.18 -6.41 6.93
C LEU A 38 0.68 -6.74 6.77
N GLU A 39 -0.05 -6.84 7.88
CA GLU A 39 -1.48 -7.18 7.82
C GLU A 39 -2.29 -6.09 7.09
N LEU A 40 -1.92 -4.81 7.27
CA LEU A 40 -2.51 -3.72 6.50
C LEU A 40 -2.21 -3.86 5.01
N ALA A 41 -0.96 -4.17 4.62
CA ALA A 41 -0.62 -4.38 3.22
C ALA A 41 -1.37 -5.56 2.58
N ILE A 42 -1.58 -6.66 3.32
CA ILE A 42 -2.39 -7.80 2.88
C ILE A 42 -3.86 -7.39 2.75
N TYR A 43 -4.40 -6.63 3.69
CA TYR A 43 -5.76 -6.09 3.59
C TYR A 43 -5.92 -5.25 2.33
N ARG A 44 -4.99 -4.33 2.05
CA ARG A 44 -5.03 -3.49 0.85
C ARG A 44 -4.93 -4.32 -0.42
N TYR A 45 -4.06 -5.33 -0.47
CA TYR A 45 -3.99 -6.25 -1.62
C TYR A 45 -5.31 -6.97 -1.92
N ARG A 46 -6.06 -7.34 -0.87
CA ARG A 46 -7.32 -8.08 -1.01
C ARG A 46 -8.52 -7.22 -1.38
N ASN A 47 -8.55 -5.97 -0.91
CA ASN A 47 -9.74 -5.11 -0.95
C ASN A 47 -9.55 -3.88 -1.83
N GLU A 48 -8.32 -3.58 -2.22
CA GLU A 48 -7.97 -2.50 -3.12
C GLU A 48 -7.26 -3.11 -4.32
N GLU A 49 -7.39 -2.52 -5.51
CA GLU A 49 -6.71 -2.95 -6.73
C GLU A 49 -5.20 -2.62 -6.66
N VAL A 50 -4.52 -3.26 -5.72
CA VAL A 50 -3.10 -3.04 -5.41
C VAL A 50 -2.33 -4.24 -5.93
N SER A 51 -1.37 -3.98 -6.82
CA SER A 51 -0.51 -5.03 -7.36
C SER A 51 0.33 -5.71 -6.28
N LEU A 52 0.76 -6.94 -6.54
CA LEU A 52 1.61 -7.71 -5.62
C LEU A 52 2.91 -6.95 -5.27
N ALA A 53 3.51 -6.28 -6.25
CA ALA A 53 4.71 -5.46 -6.04
C ALA A 53 4.44 -4.26 -5.13
N LYS A 54 3.30 -3.58 -5.31
CA LYS A 54 2.90 -2.46 -4.46
C LYS A 54 2.62 -2.93 -3.03
N ALA A 55 1.94 -4.07 -2.88
CA ALA A 55 1.69 -4.67 -1.57
C ALA A 55 3.00 -5.05 -0.85
N ALA A 56 3.96 -5.64 -1.57
CA ALA A 56 5.28 -5.96 -1.02
C ALA A 56 6.03 -4.71 -0.54
N ALA A 57 6.01 -3.63 -1.33
CA ALA A 57 6.60 -2.34 -0.94
C ALA A 57 5.91 -1.73 0.29
N LEU A 58 4.58 -1.81 0.36
CA LEU A 58 3.81 -1.36 1.52
C LEU A 58 4.15 -2.18 2.78
N ALA A 59 4.33 -3.49 2.65
CA ALA A 59 4.71 -4.37 3.75
C ALA A 59 6.19 -4.25 4.16
N GLY A 60 7.06 -3.70 3.30
CA GLY A 60 8.50 -3.65 3.53
C GLY A 60 9.19 -5.02 3.39
N VAL A 61 8.66 -5.89 2.52
CA VAL A 61 9.19 -7.23 2.26
C VAL A 61 9.51 -7.40 0.77
N SER A 62 10.28 -8.43 0.42
CA SER A 62 10.53 -8.76 -0.99
C SER A 62 9.23 -9.22 -1.68
N TRP A 63 9.18 -9.06 -3.00
CA TRP A 63 8.05 -9.53 -3.81
C TRP A 63 7.78 -11.03 -3.60
N GLU A 64 8.83 -11.85 -3.60
CA GLU A 64 8.73 -13.29 -3.36
C GLU A 64 8.20 -13.60 -1.96
N ARG A 65 8.66 -12.88 -0.94
CA ARG A 65 8.15 -13.05 0.42
C ARG A 65 6.67 -12.69 0.52
N MET A 66 6.24 -11.63 -0.15
CA MET A 66 4.83 -11.26 -0.18
C MET A 66 3.98 -12.34 -0.86
N ARG A 67 4.46 -12.88 -1.99
CA ARG A 67 3.82 -13.99 -2.70
C ARG A 67 3.59 -15.19 -1.78
N GLU A 68 4.61 -15.62 -1.05
CA GLU A 68 4.50 -16.72 -0.07
C GLU A 68 3.50 -16.43 1.05
N LEU A 69 3.51 -15.20 1.59
CA LEU A 69 2.64 -14.78 2.68
C LEU A 69 1.16 -14.77 2.28
N LEU A 70 0.88 -14.41 1.04
CA LEU A 70 -0.47 -14.42 0.47
C LEU A 70 -0.94 -15.86 0.20
N LEU A 71 -0.11 -16.68 -0.45
CA LEU A 71 -0.44 -18.09 -0.72
C LEU A 71 -0.66 -18.90 0.56
N SER A 72 0.20 -18.72 1.57
CA SER A 72 0.06 -19.40 2.88
C SER A 72 -1.20 -19.00 3.63
N ARG A 73 -1.82 -17.86 3.29
CA ARG A 73 -3.09 -17.38 3.84
C ARG A 73 -4.28 -17.65 2.92
N GLY A 74 -4.11 -18.47 1.89
CA GLY A 74 -5.16 -18.82 0.93
C GLY A 74 -5.65 -17.64 0.09
N VAL A 75 -4.82 -16.61 -0.08
CA VAL A 75 -5.16 -15.45 -0.93
C VAL A 75 -4.82 -15.80 -2.37
N GLN A 76 -5.80 -15.69 -3.26
CA GLN A 76 -5.56 -15.79 -4.69
C GLN A 76 -4.66 -14.66 -5.14
N LEU A 77 -3.68 -14.99 -5.97
CA LEU A 77 -2.77 -14.01 -6.54
C LEU A 77 -3.36 -13.50 -7.85
N HIS A 78 -3.57 -12.19 -7.96
CA HIS A 78 -3.81 -11.49 -9.21
C HIS A 78 -2.48 -11.40 -9.97
N LEU A 79 -2.15 -12.44 -10.75
CA LEU A 79 -0.95 -12.52 -11.58
C LEU A 79 -1.34 -12.27 -13.04
N GLY A 80 -1.58 -11.00 -13.35
CA GLY A 80 -2.04 -10.58 -14.67
C GLY A 80 -3.56 -10.48 -14.78
N PRO A 81 -4.04 -10.16 -15.98
CA PRO A 81 -5.46 -9.93 -16.24
C PRO A 81 -6.27 -11.19 -15.98
N GLU A 82 -7.39 -11.05 -15.28
CA GLU A 82 -8.34 -12.13 -15.02
C GLU A 82 -9.18 -12.45 -16.26
N THR A 83 -9.28 -11.50 -17.21
CA THR A 83 -10.08 -11.59 -18.43
C THR A 83 -9.29 -11.21 -19.68
N GLU A 84 -9.75 -11.64 -20.85
CA GLU A 84 -9.15 -11.20 -22.13
C GLU A 84 -9.30 -9.69 -22.30
N GLU A 85 -10.43 -9.11 -21.86
CA GLU A 85 -10.68 -7.67 -21.88
C GLU A 85 -9.63 -6.89 -21.06
N GLU A 86 -9.37 -7.29 -19.82
CA GLU A 86 -8.32 -6.68 -18.99
C GLU A 86 -6.94 -6.81 -19.65
N ALA A 87 -6.66 -7.95 -20.30
CA ALA A 87 -5.41 -8.15 -21.01
C ALA A 87 -5.26 -7.16 -22.19
N TYR A 88 -6.33 -6.94 -22.95
CA TYR A 88 -6.35 -5.97 -24.03
C TYR A 88 -6.23 -4.53 -23.51
N GLU A 89 -6.86 -4.19 -22.39
CA GLU A 89 -6.75 -2.88 -21.76
C GLU A 89 -5.33 -2.58 -21.27
N GLU A 90 -4.66 -3.56 -20.65
CA GLU A 90 -3.25 -3.45 -20.25
C GLU A 90 -2.34 -3.24 -21.47
N ILE A 91 -2.54 -3.99 -22.56
CA ILE A 91 -1.79 -3.81 -23.82
C ILE A 91 -1.99 -2.39 -24.37
N GLN A 92 -3.24 -1.92 -24.45
CA GLN A 92 -3.54 -0.56 -24.94
C GLN A 92 -2.95 0.54 -24.04
N ALA A 93 -2.91 0.34 -22.72
CA ALA A 93 -2.24 1.26 -21.81
C ALA A 93 -0.73 1.31 -22.09
N MET A 94 -0.09 0.15 -22.29
CA MET A 94 1.33 0.08 -22.60
C MET A 94 1.66 0.70 -23.97
N GLU A 95 0.85 0.45 -24.99
CA GLU A 95 1.00 1.06 -26.32
C GLU A 95 0.89 2.58 -26.32
N ARG A 96 0.04 3.15 -25.45
CA ARG A 96 -0.05 4.61 -25.25
C ARG A 96 1.23 5.16 -24.65
N ILE A 97 1.76 4.53 -23.60
CA ILE A 97 3.01 4.95 -22.97
C ILE A 97 4.17 4.94 -23.97
N ILE A 98 4.32 3.87 -24.75
CA ILE A 98 5.37 3.74 -25.77
C ILE A 98 5.23 4.79 -26.87
N ARG A 99 4.01 5.21 -27.20
CA ARG A 99 3.74 6.21 -28.24
C ARG A 99 3.93 7.64 -27.75
N GLU A 100 3.66 7.90 -26.47
CA GLU A 100 3.79 9.22 -25.83
C GLU A 100 5.22 9.53 -25.38
N ASP A 101 6.10 8.52 -25.33
CA ASP A 101 7.54 8.65 -25.10
C ASP A 101 8.32 8.20 -26.36
N PRO A 102 8.22 8.93 -27.48
CA PRO A 102 9.10 8.69 -28.61
C PRO A 102 10.45 9.31 -28.26
N ASP A 103 11.45 8.49 -27.96
CA ASP A 103 12.84 8.96 -27.95
C ASP A 103 13.15 9.91 -29.14
#